data_AF-A0A933QY21-F1
#
_entry.id   AF-A0A933QY21-F1
#
_cell.length_a   1.000
_cell.length_b   1.000
_cell.length_c   1.000
_cell.angle_alpha   90.00
_cell.angle_beta   90.00
_cell.angle_gamma   90.00
#
_symmetry.space_group_name_H-M   'P 1'
#
loop_
_entity.id
_entity.type
_entity.pdbx_description
1 polymer ?
#
loop_
_entity_poly.entity_id
_entity_poly.type
_entity_poly.pdbx_seq_one_letter_code
_entity_poly.pdbx_strand_id
1 'polypeptide(L)'
;MKSRLVSALVLALVAILALATIASADQGSGSGTLTAQGNGMAALRGRGSITISGSGVLYVRDEAGSPQVHITGTGHKIERNGWTVYTGFHGEARITGSNLTVALRGVNIRLQATGTGKFILRGNGTYQTGKASGVWTEEGTVVTLP
;
A
#
# COMPACT_ATOMS: atom_id res chain seq x y z
N MET A 1 4.41 -19.55 -14.94
CA MET A 1 5.48 -19.45 -13.91
C MET A 1 5.81 -18.01 -13.51
N LYS A 2 5.90 -17.03 -14.43
CA LYS A 2 6.21 -15.61 -14.11
C LYS A 2 5.26 -14.96 -13.08
N SER A 3 3.96 -15.21 -13.16
CA SER A 3 2.97 -14.63 -12.22
C SER A 3 3.08 -15.16 -10.79
N ARG A 4 3.49 -16.43 -10.59
CA ARG A 4 3.65 -17.02 -9.26
C ARG A 4 4.86 -16.48 -8.52
N LEU A 5 5.99 -16.31 -9.21
CA LEU A 5 7.21 -15.71 -8.66
C LEU A 5 7.00 -14.24 -8.29
N VAL A 6 6.28 -13.49 -9.13
CA VAL A 6 6.00 -12.07 -8.87
C VAL A 6 5.03 -11.88 -7.70
N SER A 7 3.98 -12.71 -7.60
CA SER A 7 3.09 -12.70 -6.43
C SER A 7 3.80 -13.09 -5.14
N ALA A 8 4.72 -14.07 -5.20
CA ALA A 8 5.53 -14.46 -4.04
C ALA A 8 6.44 -13.30 -3.58
N LEU A 9 7.01 -12.53 -4.51
CA LEU A 9 7.84 -11.37 -4.18
C LEU A 9 7.05 -10.24 -3.52
N VAL A 10 5.82 -9.95 -4.00
CA VAL A 10 4.94 -8.96 -3.36
C VAL A 10 4.58 -9.40 -1.95
N LEU A 11 4.17 -10.67 -1.77
CA LEU A 11 3.84 -11.22 -0.46
C LEU A 11 5.05 -11.26 0.48
N ALA A 12 6.26 -11.53 -0.04
CA ALA A 12 7.49 -11.47 0.74
C ALA A 12 7.82 -10.04 1.19
N LEU A 13 7.67 -9.04 0.33
CA LEU A 13 7.92 -7.65 0.72
C LEU A 13 6.87 -7.14 1.71
N VAL A 14 5.63 -7.60 1.57
CA VAL A 14 4.57 -7.35 2.54
C VAL A 14 4.82 -8.08 3.88
N ALA A 15 5.41 -9.27 3.85
CA ALA A 15 5.83 -9.96 5.07
C ALA A 15 6.96 -9.20 5.80
N ILE A 16 7.86 -8.54 5.07
CA ILE A 16 8.90 -7.67 5.67
C ILE A 16 8.26 -6.47 6.38
N LEU A 17 7.19 -5.89 5.83
CA LEU A 17 6.40 -4.87 6.52
C LEU A 17 5.79 -5.36 7.84
N ALA A 18 5.51 -6.66 7.97
CA ALA A 18 4.98 -7.24 9.21
C ALA A 18 6.01 -7.41 10.32
N LEU A 19 7.30 -7.58 9.96
CA LEU A 19 8.40 -7.78 10.91
C LEU A 19 9.02 -6.47 11.38
N ALA A 20 8.83 -5.38 10.63
CA ALA A 20 9.39 -4.09 10.96
C ALA A 20 8.62 -3.50 12.16
N THR A 21 9.13 -3.69 13.38
CA THR A 21 8.60 -3.05 14.60
C THR A 21 8.34 -1.57 14.32
N ILE A 22 7.11 -1.12 14.56
CA ILE A 22 6.81 0.31 14.56
C ILE A 22 7.56 0.81 15.79
N ALA A 23 8.81 1.25 15.63
CA ALA A 23 9.54 1.87 16.70
C ALA A 23 8.75 3.13 17.06
N SER A 24 7.98 3.07 18.15
CA SER A 24 7.22 4.18 18.70
C SER A 24 8.19 5.18 19.31
N ALA A 25 8.94 5.86 18.45
CA ALA A 25 9.79 6.97 18.81
C ALA A 25 9.18 8.25 18.22
N ASP A 26 7.99 8.57 18.71
CA ASP A 26 7.52 9.90 19.09
C ASP A 26 6.03 9.76 19.40
N GLN A 27 5.62 9.92 20.65
CA GLN A 27 4.20 10.12 20.98
C GLN A 27 3.83 11.57 20.64
N GLY A 28 3.97 11.93 19.38
CA GLY A 28 3.15 12.97 18.80
C GLY A 28 1.80 12.33 18.49
N SER A 29 0.70 12.96 18.90
CA SER A 29 -0.66 12.65 18.47
C SER A 29 -0.89 12.85 16.95
N GLY A 30 0.16 12.74 16.14
CA GLY A 30 0.21 13.14 14.75
C GLY A 30 -0.32 12.06 13.83
N SER A 31 -1.28 12.44 12.98
CA SER A 31 -1.59 11.73 11.75
C SER A 31 -0.75 12.34 10.63
N GLY A 32 -0.04 11.52 9.86
CA GLY A 32 0.70 11.94 8.69
C GLY A 32 -0.13 11.83 7.41
N THR A 33 0.30 12.52 6.35
CA THR A 33 -0.24 12.34 4.99
C THR A 33 0.88 11.98 4.03
N LEU A 34 0.65 10.97 3.19
CA LEU A 34 1.50 10.59 2.06
C LEU A 34 0.71 10.76 0.76
N THR A 35 1.31 11.43 -0.22
CA THR A 35 0.90 11.34 -1.61
C THR A 35 2.03 10.74 -2.44
N ALA A 36 1.71 9.83 -3.36
CA ALA A 36 2.70 9.24 -4.26
C ALA A 36 2.11 8.98 -5.64
N GLN A 37 2.93 9.15 -6.68
CA GLN A 37 2.56 8.90 -8.06
C GLN A 37 3.70 8.17 -8.78
N GLY A 38 3.41 7.07 -9.45
CA GLY A 38 4.46 6.31 -10.13
C GLY A 38 4.04 4.96 -10.69
N ASN A 39 5.04 4.17 -11.06
CA ASN A 39 4.93 2.82 -11.60
C ASN A 39 5.78 1.87 -10.75
N GLY A 40 5.37 0.61 -10.67
CA GLY A 40 6.08 -0.42 -9.90
C GLY A 40 5.20 -0.99 -8.80
N MET A 41 5.62 -0.87 -7.55
CA MET A 41 4.85 -1.25 -6.37
C MET A 41 4.76 -0.14 -5.32
N ALA A 42 3.54 0.08 -4.83
CA ALA A 42 3.27 0.82 -3.61
C ALA A 42 2.62 -0.13 -2.60
N ALA A 43 3.27 -0.34 -1.45
CA ALA A 43 2.78 -1.18 -0.36
C ALA A 43 2.72 -0.38 0.93
N LEU A 44 1.76 -0.68 1.79
CA LEU A 44 1.57 -0.01 3.06
C LEU A 44 1.10 -0.98 4.13
N ARG A 45 1.51 -0.72 5.36
CA ARG A 45 0.95 -1.33 6.58
C ARG A 45 0.72 -0.23 7.61
N GLY A 46 -0.50 -0.15 8.14
CA GLY A 46 -0.82 0.91 9.10
C GLY A 46 -2.29 1.04 9.45
N ARG A 47 -2.63 2.20 9.99
CA ARG A 47 -3.98 2.62 10.37
C ARG A 47 -4.32 3.93 9.68
N GLY A 48 -5.56 4.07 9.24
CA GLY A 48 -6.08 5.33 8.69
C GLY A 48 -6.92 5.10 7.45
N SER A 49 -6.88 6.07 6.53
CA SER A 49 -7.59 6.06 5.26
C SER A 49 -6.61 6.07 4.09
N ILE A 50 -6.88 5.25 3.09
CA ILE A 50 -6.08 5.07 1.89
C ILE A 50 -7.00 5.19 0.68
N THR A 51 -6.61 6.04 -0.26
CA THR A 51 -7.13 6.04 -1.63
C THR A 51 -5.99 5.64 -2.56
N ILE A 52 -6.14 4.54 -3.27
CA ILE A 52 -5.15 4.07 -4.24
C ILE A 52 -5.82 3.77 -5.57
N SER A 53 -5.30 4.34 -6.65
CA SER A 53 -5.78 4.11 -8.02
C SER A 53 -4.64 3.67 -8.92
N GLY A 54 -4.96 3.00 -10.01
CA GLY A 54 -3.99 2.58 -11.02
C GLY A 54 -4.44 1.32 -11.75
N SER A 55 -3.51 0.73 -12.50
CA SER A 55 -3.73 -0.51 -13.25
C SER A 55 -2.75 -1.60 -12.85
N GLY A 56 -3.22 -2.80 -12.47
CA GLY A 56 -2.35 -3.92 -12.14
C GLY A 56 -2.98 -4.97 -11.24
N VAL A 57 -2.33 -5.26 -10.11
CA VAL A 57 -2.83 -6.21 -9.09
C VAL A 57 -2.86 -5.52 -7.73
N LEU A 58 -4.06 -5.41 -7.16
CA LEU A 58 -4.30 -4.85 -5.84
C LEU A 58 -4.43 -5.99 -4.82
N TYR A 59 -3.74 -5.86 -3.70
CA TYR A 59 -3.78 -6.77 -2.56
C TYR A 59 -4.29 -5.97 -1.35
N VAL A 60 -5.28 -6.52 -0.66
CA VAL A 60 -5.86 -5.92 0.55
C VAL A 60 -5.97 -7.00 1.62
N ARG A 61 -5.53 -6.68 2.83
CA ARG A 61 -5.74 -7.48 4.03
C ARG A 61 -6.03 -6.56 5.19
N ASP A 62 -7.06 -6.90 5.95
CA ASP A 62 -7.32 -6.29 7.25
C ASP A 62 -7.24 -7.36 8.32
N GLU A 63 -6.45 -7.09 9.34
CA GLU A 63 -6.28 -7.98 10.49
C GLU A 63 -7.14 -7.53 11.69
N ALA A 64 -7.81 -6.36 11.61
CA ALA A 64 -8.72 -5.88 12.65
C ALA A 64 -10.18 -6.33 12.47
N GLY A 65 -10.49 -6.94 11.33
CA GLY A 65 -11.76 -7.65 11.08
C GLY A 65 -12.94 -6.76 10.67
N SER A 66 -12.74 -5.49 10.32
CA SER A 66 -13.83 -4.60 9.89
C SER A 66 -13.34 -3.44 9.02
N PRO A 67 -12.72 -3.69 7.86
CA PRO A 67 -12.27 -2.61 7.00
C PRO A 67 -13.46 -2.06 6.22
N GLN A 68 -13.56 -0.74 6.09
CA GLN A 68 -14.45 -0.13 5.11
C GLN A 68 -13.71 -0.09 3.78
N VAL A 69 -14.05 -1.01 2.87
CA VAL A 69 -13.46 -1.12 1.54
C VAL A 69 -14.49 -0.74 0.50
N HIS A 70 -14.22 0.30 -0.28
CA HIS A 70 -14.99 0.68 -1.44
C HIS A 70 -14.10 0.67 -2.68
N ILE A 71 -14.49 -0.10 -3.70
CA ILE A 71 -13.71 -0.27 -4.92
C ILE A 71 -14.57 0.07 -6.12
N THR A 72 -14.01 0.87 -7.02
CA THR A 72 -14.58 1.19 -8.32
C THR A 72 -13.64 0.72 -9.43
N GLY A 73 -14.19 0.39 -10.60
CA GLY A 73 -13.42 -0.05 -11.76
C GLY A 73 -13.59 -1.53 -12.09
N THR A 74 -12.62 -2.10 -12.81
CA THR A 74 -12.65 -3.48 -13.31
C THR A 74 -11.59 -4.37 -12.65
N GLY A 75 -11.78 -5.68 -12.71
CA GLY A 75 -10.84 -6.69 -12.21
C GLY A 75 -11.54 -7.94 -11.69
N HIS A 76 -10.78 -9.00 -11.44
CA HIS A 76 -11.27 -10.24 -10.84
C HIS A 76 -10.85 -10.32 -9.37
N LYS A 77 -11.85 -10.41 -8.48
CA LYS A 77 -11.67 -10.56 -7.03
C LYS A 77 -11.42 -12.04 -6.68
N ILE A 78 -10.37 -12.28 -5.88
CA ILE A 78 -10.01 -13.58 -5.34
C ILE A 78 -9.77 -13.41 -3.84
N GLU A 79 -10.39 -14.25 -3.02
CA GLU A 79 -10.17 -14.27 -1.58
C GLU A 79 -9.39 -15.54 -1.19
N ARG A 80 -8.28 -15.39 -0.46
CA ARG A 80 -7.46 -16.52 0.00
C ARG A 80 -6.61 -16.15 1.20
N ASN A 81 -6.62 -16.98 2.24
CA ASN A 81 -5.76 -16.83 3.42
C ASN A 81 -5.81 -15.43 4.06
N GLY A 82 -7.01 -14.83 4.15
CA GLY A 82 -7.21 -13.48 4.70
C GLY A 82 -6.79 -12.34 3.77
N TRP A 83 -6.38 -12.64 2.54
CA TRP A 83 -6.13 -11.65 1.49
C TRP A 83 -7.32 -11.57 0.54
N THR A 84 -7.66 -10.35 0.16
CA THR A 84 -8.48 -10.04 -1.01
C THR A 84 -7.57 -9.50 -2.10
N VAL A 85 -7.53 -10.18 -3.25
CA VAL A 85 -6.67 -9.87 -4.39
C VAL A 85 -7.53 -9.52 -5.58
N TYR A 86 -7.29 -8.37 -6.20
CA TYR A 86 -7.94 -7.93 -7.43
C TYR A 86 -6.93 -8.02 -8.56
N THR A 87 -7.08 -9.04 -9.42
CA THR A 87 -6.23 -9.24 -10.59
C THR A 87 -6.80 -8.51 -11.81
N GLY A 88 -5.94 -7.89 -12.61
CA GLY A 88 -6.39 -7.02 -13.70
C GLY A 88 -7.14 -5.79 -13.18
N PHE A 89 -6.80 -5.33 -11.98
CA PHE A 89 -7.39 -4.15 -11.36
C PHE A 89 -7.15 -2.94 -12.24
N HIS A 90 -8.21 -2.20 -12.58
CA HIS A 90 -8.14 -0.91 -13.25
C HIS A 90 -9.22 0.00 -12.66
N GLY A 91 -8.83 0.85 -11.73
CA GLY A 91 -9.78 1.68 -10.99
C GLY A 91 -9.22 2.31 -9.74
N GLU A 92 -10.07 2.49 -8.73
CA GLU A 92 -9.74 3.13 -7.46
C GLU A 92 -10.26 2.29 -6.28
N ALA A 93 -9.46 2.20 -5.23
CA ALA A 93 -9.82 1.59 -3.97
C ALA A 93 -9.70 2.64 -2.85
N ARG A 94 -10.77 2.79 -2.07
CA ARG A 94 -10.84 3.58 -0.85
C ARG A 94 -10.99 2.64 0.33
N ILE A 95 -10.05 2.70 1.26
CA ILE A 95 -9.91 1.73 2.34
C ILE A 95 -9.67 2.45 3.65
N THR A 96 -10.51 2.22 4.65
CA THR A 96 -10.34 2.72 6.02
C THR A 96 -10.28 1.56 7.00
N GLY A 97 -9.35 1.61 7.96
CA GLY A 97 -9.17 0.55 8.92
C GLY A 97 -8.04 0.79 9.92
N SER A 98 -7.91 -0.11 10.89
CA SER A 98 -7.03 0.06 12.06
C SER A 98 -5.82 -0.88 12.10
N ASN A 99 -5.78 -1.90 11.24
CA ASN A 99 -4.61 -2.75 10.97
C ASN A 99 -4.66 -3.25 9.51
N LEU A 100 -4.45 -2.31 8.58
CA LEU A 100 -4.52 -2.55 7.15
C LEU A 100 -3.16 -2.90 6.59
N THR A 101 -3.16 -3.83 5.63
CA THR A 101 -2.06 -4.03 4.70
C THR A 101 -2.59 -3.96 3.27
N VAL A 102 -2.10 -3.00 2.49
CA VAL A 102 -2.55 -2.77 1.12
C VAL A 102 -1.33 -2.68 0.21
N ALA A 103 -1.39 -3.31 -0.97
CA ALA A 103 -0.35 -3.14 -1.97
C ALA A 103 -0.95 -3.08 -3.37
N LEU A 104 -0.49 -2.15 -4.21
CA LEU A 104 -0.76 -2.14 -5.64
C LEU A 104 0.55 -2.28 -6.39
N ARG A 105 0.64 -3.33 -7.20
CA ARG A 105 1.70 -3.48 -8.19
C ARG A 105 1.12 -3.21 -9.57
N GLY A 106 1.69 -2.26 -10.29
CA GLY A 106 1.05 -1.76 -11.49
C GLY A 106 1.71 -0.53 -12.12
N VAL A 107 0.92 0.12 -12.96
CA VAL A 107 1.27 1.37 -13.65
C VAL A 107 0.22 2.45 -13.34
N ASN A 108 0.62 3.71 -13.53
CA ASN A 108 -0.20 4.89 -13.26
C ASN A 108 -0.77 4.87 -11.84
N ILE A 109 0.05 4.44 -10.88
CA ILE A 109 -0.33 4.35 -9.48
C ILE A 109 -0.42 5.78 -8.94
N ARG A 110 -1.56 6.12 -8.34
CA ARG A 110 -1.71 7.31 -7.48
C ARG A 110 -2.19 6.86 -6.12
N LEU A 111 -1.44 7.23 -5.10
CA LEU A 111 -1.69 6.92 -3.69
C LEU A 111 -1.90 8.22 -2.92
N GLN A 112 -2.93 8.26 -2.12
CA GLN A 112 -3.12 9.21 -1.03
C GLN A 112 -3.42 8.42 0.23
N ALA A 113 -2.67 8.65 1.30
CA ALA A 113 -2.92 8.01 2.59
C ALA A 113 -2.82 9.03 3.71
N THR A 114 -3.70 8.90 4.71
CA THR A 114 -3.67 9.69 5.94
C THR A 114 -3.78 8.75 7.13
N GLY A 115 -2.89 8.91 8.10
CA GLY A 115 -2.85 8.08 9.31
C GLY A 115 -1.42 7.79 9.76
N THR A 116 -1.21 6.57 10.27
CA THR A 116 0.05 6.12 10.86
C THR A 116 0.51 4.83 10.20
N GLY A 117 1.83 4.63 10.07
CA GLY A 117 2.38 3.38 9.55
C GLY A 117 3.56 3.50 8.61
N LYS A 118 3.86 2.41 7.90
CA LYS A 118 5.02 2.27 7.01
C LYS A 118 4.58 2.01 5.59
N PHE A 119 5.28 2.64 4.65
CA PHE A 119 5.06 2.55 3.22
C PHE A 119 6.35 2.12 2.54
N ILE A 120 6.22 1.26 1.54
CA ILE A 120 7.30 0.88 0.65
C ILE A 120 6.91 1.27 -0.77
N LEU A 121 7.75 2.06 -1.41
CA LEU A 121 7.62 2.48 -2.80
C LEU A 121 8.82 1.94 -3.59
N ARG A 122 8.60 1.08 -4.59
CA ARG A 122 9.68 0.46 -5.39
C ARG A 122 9.37 0.41 -6.88
N GLY A 123 10.20 1.00 -7.74
CA GLY A 123 9.87 1.35 -9.12
C GLY A 123 10.26 2.78 -9.53
N ASN A 124 9.40 3.53 -10.21
CA ASN A 124 9.71 4.86 -10.73
C ASN A 124 8.57 5.85 -10.44
N GLY A 125 8.88 6.96 -9.76
CA GLY A 125 7.88 7.98 -9.44
C GLY A 125 8.36 8.99 -8.40
N THR A 126 7.41 9.71 -7.82
CA THR A 126 7.68 10.67 -6.73
C THR A 126 6.70 10.51 -5.59
N TYR A 127 7.10 10.97 -4.41
CA TYR A 127 6.24 11.01 -3.24
C TYR A 127 6.46 12.26 -2.41
N GLN A 128 5.47 12.61 -1.60
CA GLN A 128 5.50 13.73 -0.67
C GLN A 128 4.87 13.32 0.67
N THR A 129 5.51 13.72 1.76
CA THR A 129 5.04 13.52 3.14
C THR A 129 5.15 14.81 3.92
N GLY A 130 4.02 15.44 4.24
CA GLY A 130 4.03 16.75 4.89
C GLY A 130 4.91 17.75 4.14
N LYS A 131 6.07 18.11 4.71
CA LYS A 131 7.05 19.04 4.10
C LYS A 131 8.18 18.36 3.32
N ALA A 132 8.31 17.04 3.38
CA ALA A 132 9.35 16.29 2.70
C ALA A 132 8.86 15.74 1.36
N SER A 133 9.77 15.62 0.39
CA SER A 133 9.52 14.97 -0.89
C SER A 133 10.68 14.08 -1.27
N GLY A 134 10.43 13.09 -2.11
CA GLY A 134 11.46 12.16 -2.56
C GLY A 134 11.07 11.41 -3.82
N VAL A 135 11.98 10.54 -4.25
CA VAL A 135 11.86 9.75 -5.47
C VAL A 135 11.58 8.30 -5.09
N TRP A 136 10.67 7.70 -5.84
CA TRP A 136 10.37 6.28 -5.83
C TRP A 136 11.32 5.63 -6.83
N THR A 137 12.26 4.80 -6.35
CA THR A 137 13.31 4.16 -7.16
C THR A 137 13.22 2.63 -7.16
N GLU A 138 13.97 1.96 -8.04
CA GLU A 138 13.96 0.50 -8.19
C GLU A 138 14.61 -0.23 -7.00
N GLU A 139 15.46 0.46 -6.23
CA GLU A 139 16.06 -0.03 -4.98
C GLU A 139 15.01 -0.12 -3.87
N GLY A 140 13.96 0.70 -3.94
CA GLY A 140 12.89 0.78 -2.96
C GLY A 140 13.18 1.79 -1.85
N THR A 141 12.17 2.57 -1.53
CA THR A 141 12.20 3.58 -0.47
C THR A 141 11.19 3.21 0.61
N VAL A 142 11.64 3.28 1.87
CA VAL A 142 10.77 3.13 3.04
C VAL A 142 10.40 4.51 3.55
N VAL A 143 9.10 4.75 3.71
CA VAL A 143 8.54 5.99 4.23
C VAL A 143 7.73 5.67 5.49
N THR A 144 7.95 6.42 6.56
CA THR A 144 7.23 6.25 7.83
C THR A 144 6.38 7.47 8.09
N LEU A 145 5.10 7.25 8.37
CA LEU A 145 4.22 8.25 8.97
C LEU A 145 4.23 8.04 10.51
N PRO A 146 4.15 9.12 11.30
CA PRO A 146 4.11 9.05 12.76
C PRO A 146 2.99 8.14 13.25
#